data_AF-A0A5C8ZIY7-F1
#
_entry.id   AF-A0A5C8ZIY7-F1
#
_cell.length_a   1.000
_cell.length_b   1.000
_cell.length_c   1.000
_cell.angle_alpha   90.00
_cell.angle_beta   90.00
_cell.angle_gamma   90.00
#
_symmetry.space_group_name_H-M   'P 1'
#
loop_
_entity.id
_entity.type
_entity.pdbx_description
1 polymer ?
#
loop_
_entity_poly.entity_id
_entity_poly.type
_entity_poly.pdbx_seq_one_letter_code
_entity_poly.pdbx_strand_id
1 'polypeptide(L)'
;MAAPDRAPATGAAGAVGARRAARAGRHPDGHAHRRGTGGLPPGAVRSVGRFAVEGLVALLLLQVVLLAGLIGAQAVPNAPIIRHLAEAVADGDYGPSYLPDGMGGRADRFTECVELGYGVSSPDDPRSLWFRATGGPRLESCGEGAAQVRAMAAGVQVLPPATYYRYWNGYALVTRPVLATLGVPGARMVSGALLAAAGLAAWAALRRRAGAAAACALVLPVAVSTNALAMPALAFTHALALASIAAGVALTAVATGSERLRGWRGAAVGAGGAGALLAYTDLLTTPAMSWCLCAAAAGAVARGTARNRTGGEDRDDDAPLPLRGSSPAARTSTPTAVGAPALRPVLVSVLAAGAAWPVAYGVTWVSRWLVAAAVQGPGVFTAVRDKSAERLDGASSAVDPSFGAPTAANVERWLGTAPTAWTVLAVAAVVVLVCLVVAVLRGGAGRLLVAAVLAAPALVVPAWYEVLSNHSQVHAFFTYRSLPAAVGVVVAACLLAAAPGGGGAGARVNSA
;
A
#
# COMPACT_ATOMS: atom_id res chain seq x y z
N MET A 1 -62.78 -25.78 36.06
CA MET A 1 -63.29 -27.16 36.00
C MET A 1 -62.23 -28.07 36.57
N ALA A 2 -62.61 -28.74 37.67
CA ALA A 2 -62.01 -29.90 38.35
C ALA A 2 -60.50 -29.93 38.66
N ALA A 3 -60.22 -29.73 39.96
CA ALA A 3 -59.02 -30.08 40.72
C ALA A 3 -59.15 -31.55 41.25
N PRO A 4 -58.54 -32.01 42.37
CA PRO A 4 -57.17 -31.89 42.93
C PRO A 4 -56.62 -33.25 43.47
N ASP A 5 -55.57 -33.17 44.32
CA ASP A 5 -55.28 -34.00 45.53
C ASP A 5 -54.41 -35.28 45.41
N ARG A 6 -53.25 -35.33 46.10
CA ARG A 6 -53.08 -35.60 47.56
C ARG A 6 -51.60 -35.54 48.00
N ALA A 7 -51.36 -35.04 49.22
CA ALA A 7 -50.12 -35.11 50.02
C ALA A 7 -50.15 -36.35 50.96
N PRO A 8 -49.42 -36.48 52.11
CA PRO A 8 -48.15 -35.90 52.62
C PRO A 8 -47.22 -36.93 53.35
N ALA A 9 -46.17 -36.42 54.03
CA ALA A 9 -45.53 -36.93 55.28
C ALA A 9 -44.64 -38.21 55.16
N THR A 10 -43.57 -38.51 55.92
CA THR A 10 -42.88 -38.08 57.15
C THR A 10 -41.55 -38.88 57.15
N GLY A 11 -40.38 -38.42 57.59
CA GLY A 11 -39.98 -38.31 59.00
C GLY A 11 -38.60 -38.96 59.26
N ALA A 12 -37.84 -38.33 60.17
CA ALA A 12 -36.77 -38.83 61.08
C ALA A 12 -35.55 -39.61 60.50
N ALA A 13 -34.32 -39.09 60.61
CA ALA A 13 -33.44 -38.95 61.79
C ALA A 13 -32.59 -40.20 62.13
N GLY A 14 -31.31 -39.99 62.42
CA GLY A 14 -30.37 -40.99 62.95
C GLY A 14 -28.99 -40.91 62.28
N ALA A 15 -28.08 -40.02 62.67
CA ALA A 15 -27.21 -40.09 63.84
C ALA A 15 -25.88 -40.86 63.60
N VAL A 16 -24.79 -40.08 63.65
CA VAL A 16 -23.53 -40.33 64.38
C VAL A 16 -22.60 -41.45 63.90
N GLY A 17 -21.37 -41.06 63.57
CA GLY A 17 -20.23 -41.96 63.41
C GLY A 17 -18.92 -41.24 63.09
N ALA A 18 -18.37 -40.50 64.04
CA ALA A 18 -17.02 -39.94 63.95
C ALA A 18 -15.95 -41.03 64.14
N ARG A 19 -14.85 -41.00 63.37
CA ARG A 19 -13.47 -41.17 63.87
C ARG A 19 -12.41 -40.87 62.78
N ARG A 20 -11.32 -40.31 63.28
CA ARG A 20 -10.15 -39.68 62.64
C ARG A 20 -9.10 -40.67 62.09
N ALA A 21 -8.16 -40.06 61.34
CA ALA A 21 -6.70 -40.30 61.24
C ALA A 21 -6.28 -41.02 59.93
N ALA A 22 -5.60 -40.39 58.96
CA ALA A 22 -4.29 -39.71 58.91
C ALA A 22 -3.15 -40.60 58.36
N ARG A 23 -2.30 -39.97 57.53
CA ARG A 23 -1.05 -40.41 56.85
C ARG A 23 -1.19 -41.07 55.48
N ALA A 24 -0.28 -40.91 54.52
CA ALA A 24 0.76 -39.92 54.22
C ALA A 24 1.33 -40.26 52.81
N GLY A 25 1.64 -39.22 52.02
CA GLY A 25 2.67 -39.11 50.96
C GLY A 25 2.95 -40.23 49.93
N ARG A 26 2.95 -39.86 48.64
CA ARG A 26 4.08 -40.02 47.69
C ARG A 26 3.81 -39.31 46.34
N HIS A 27 4.92 -38.96 45.69
CA HIS A 27 5.17 -37.99 44.60
C HIS A 27 4.55 -38.30 43.21
N PRO A 28 4.64 -37.35 42.25
CA PRO A 28 3.97 -37.33 40.94
C PRO A 28 4.83 -37.94 39.84
N ASP A 29 4.20 -38.37 38.74
CA ASP A 29 4.79 -38.39 37.39
C ASP A 29 3.69 -38.67 36.35
N GLY A 30 3.81 -38.05 35.17
CA GLY A 30 3.00 -38.45 34.02
C GLY A 30 2.75 -37.37 32.98
N HIS A 31 3.80 -36.83 32.38
CA HIS A 31 3.72 -36.08 31.12
C HIS A 31 2.92 -36.85 30.05
N ALA A 32 1.82 -36.27 29.57
CA ALA A 32 1.27 -36.59 28.26
C ALA A 32 1.29 -35.33 27.39
N HIS A 33 2.47 -35.07 26.83
CA HIS A 33 2.72 -34.04 25.84
C HIS A 33 2.02 -34.46 24.53
N ARG A 34 0.72 -34.17 24.38
CA ARG A 34 0.08 -34.19 23.06
C ARG A 34 0.66 -33.04 22.24
N ARG A 35 1.67 -33.36 21.42
CA ARG A 35 2.07 -32.56 20.27
C ARG A 35 0.87 -32.52 19.31
N GLY A 36 -0.04 -31.58 19.55
CA GLY A 36 -1.04 -31.20 18.58
C GLY A 36 -0.33 -30.66 17.35
N THR A 37 -0.52 -31.33 16.22
CA THR A 37 -0.22 -30.84 14.88
C THR A 37 -0.56 -29.34 14.80
N GLY A 38 0.39 -28.52 14.32
CA GLY A 38 0.36 -27.05 14.33
C GLY A 38 -0.72 -26.40 13.45
N GLY A 39 -1.98 -26.78 13.65
CA GLY A 39 -3.14 -26.10 13.10
C GLY A 39 -3.53 -24.91 13.98
N LEU A 40 -3.95 -23.81 13.36
CA LEU A 40 -4.54 -22.68 14.07
C LEU A 40 -5.76 -23.17 14.88
N PRO A 41 -5.95 -22.70 16.13
CA PRO A 41 -7.10 -23.10 16.93
C PRO A 41 -8.41 -22.78 16.18
N PRO A 42 -9.45 -23.64 16.27
CA PRO A 42 -10.67 -23.51 15.45
C PRO A 42 -11.34 -22.12 15.51
N GLY A 43 -11.25 -21.42 16.64
CA GLY A 43 -11.74 -20.06 16.80
C GLY A 43 -10.97 -19.00 16.00
N ALA A 44 -9.65 -19.18 15.83
CA ALA A 44 -8.83 -18.28 15.02
C ALA A 44 -9.17 -18.41 13.53
N VAL A 45 -9.34 -19.63 13.04
CA VAL A 45 -9.74 -19.91 11.64
C VAL A 45 -11.07 -19.25 11.30
N ARG A 46 -12.08 -19.40 12.18
CA ARG A 46 -13.38 -18.73 12.00
C ARG A 46 -13.25 -17.20 11.97
N SER A 47 -12.38 -16.63 12.81
CA SER A 47 -12.18 -15.17 12.86
C SER A 47 -11.47 -14.60 11.62
N VAL A 48 -10.55 -15.36 11.03
CA VAL A 48 -9.86 -14.99 9.78
C VAL A 48 -10.80 -15.14 8.59
N GLY A 49 -11.55 -16.25 8.52
CA GLY A 49 -12.53 -16.50 7.47
C GLY A 49 -13.62 -15.42 7.44
N ARG A 50 -14.18 -15.07 8.61
CA ARG A 50 -15.15 -13.97 8.72
C ARG A 50 -14.58 -12.64 8.23
N PHE A 51 -13.36 -12.28 8.65
CA PHE A 51 -12.70 -11.06 8.18
C PHE A 51 -12.45 -11.07 6.67
N ALA A 52 -12.05 -12.20 6.10
CA ALA A 52 -11.84 -12.32 4.65
C ALA A 52 -13.14 -12.13 3.87
N VAL A 53 -14.26 -12.69 4.35
CA VAL A 53 -15.59 -12.49 3.75
C VAL A 53 -16.03 -11.04 3.88
N GLU A 54 -15.93 -10.43 5.07
CA GLU A 54 -16.25 -9.02 5.27
C GLU A 54 -15.39 -8.10 4.38
N GLY A 55 -14.10 -8.40 4.27
CA GLY A 55 -13.18 -7.68 3.40
C GLY A 55 -13.52 -7.81 1.92
N LEU A 56 -13.88 -9.02 1.46
CA LEU A 56 -14.33 -9.25 0.09
C LEU A 56 -15.63 -8.50 -0.21
N VAL A 57 -16.62 -8.57 0.69
CA VAL A 57 -17.88 -7.84 0.54
C VAL A 57 -17.62 -6.33 0.48
N ALA A 58 -16.80 -5.80 1.38
CA ALA A 58 -16.43 -4.38 1.38
C ALA A 58 -15.71 -3.99 0.07
N LEU A 59 -14.83 -4.85 -0.44
CA LEU A 59 -14.11 -4.63 -1.69
C LEU A 59 -15.05 -4.67 -2.91
N LEU A 60 -16.06 -5.55 -2.92
CA LEU A 60 -17.07 -5.60 -3.97
C LEU A 60 -17.99 -4.36 -3.93
N LEU A 61 -18.42 -3.94 -2.74
CA LEU A 61 -19.19 -2.71 -2.56
C LEU A 61 -18.38 -1.47 -2.98
N LEU A 62 -17.07 -1.46 -2.71
CA LEU A 62 -16.19 -0.39 -3.19
C LEU A 62 -16.25 -0.25 -4.71
N GLN A 63 -16.35 -1.35 -5.48
CA GLN A 63 -16.43 -1.28 -6.94
C GLN A 63 -17.66 -0.51 -7.44
N VAL A 64 -18.77 -0.58 -6.69
CA VAL A 64 -19.99 0.20 -7.00
C VAL A 64 -19.73 1.69 -6.81
N VAL A 65 -19.01 2.06 -5.73
CA VAL A 65 -18.62 3.45 -5.47
C VAL A 65 -17.65 3.96 -6.54
N LEU A 66 -16.66 3.14 -6.93
CA LEU A 66 -15.72 3.47 -7.99
C LEU A 66 -16.42 3.69 -9.34
N LEU A 67 -17.38 2.83 -9.68
CA LEU A 67 -18.18 2.98 -10.89
C LEU A 67 -19.07 4.23 -10.86
N ALA A 68 -19.73 4.50 -9.75
CA ALA A 68 -20.53 5.71 -9.58
C ALA A 68 -19.67 6.98 -9.74
N GLY A 69 -18.45 6.97 -9.18
CA GLY A 69 -17.47 8.05 -9.38
C GLY A 69 -17.12 8.26 -10.85
N LEU A 70 -16.91 7.17 -11.60
CA LEU A 70 -16.60 7.25 -13.02
C LEU A 70 -17.78 7.76 -13.87
N ILE A 71 -19.02 7.39 -13.53
CA ILE A 71 -20.23 7.95 -14.15
C ILE A 71 -20.30 9.45 -13.87
N GLY A 72 -20.06 9.86 -12.62
CA GLY A 72 -20.00 11.28 -12.24
C GLY A 72 -18.94 12.04 -13.03
N ALA A 73 -17.76 11.46 -13.24
CA ALA A 73 -16.73 12.05 -14.08
C ALA A 73 -17.21 12.24 -15.54
N GLN A 74 -17.90 11.24 -16.12
CA GLN A 74 -18.43 11.32 -17.49
C GLN A 74 -19.60 12.29 -17.65
N ALA A 75 -20.29 12.62 -16.54
CA ALA A 75 -21.35 13.62 -16.52
C ALA A 75 -20.83 15.06 -16.67
N VAL A 76 -19.52 15.29 -16.46
CA VAL A 76 -18.89 16.59 -16.72
C VAL A 76 -19.02 16.95 -18.20
N PRO A 77 -19.59 18.13 -18.55
CA PRO A 77 -19.78 18.54 -19.95
C PRO A 77 -18.49 18.64 -20.75
N ASN A 78 -18.51 18.15 -22.00
CA ASN A 78 -17.32 18.17 -22.88
C ASN A 78 -17.02 19.55 -23.47
N ALA A 79 -18.02 20.40 -23.70
CA ALA A 79 -17.83 21.71 -24.33
C ALA A 79 -16.75 22.59 -23.65
N PRO A 80 -16.75 22.81 -22.31
CA PRO A 80 -15.69 23.57 -21.66
C PRO A 80 -14.33 22.88 -21.72
N ILE A 81 -14.30 21.54 -21.63
CA ILE A 81 -13.05 20.77 -21.74
C ILE A 81 -12.44 20.95 -23.12
N ILE A 82 -13.24 20.80 -24.19
CA ILE A 82 -12.77 20.98 -25.58
C ILE A 82 -12.17 22.36 -25.79
N ARG A 83 -12.80 23.42 -25.26
CA ARG A 83 -12.29 24.79 -25.35
C ARG A 83 -10.91 24.92 -24.68
N HIS A 84 -10.76 24.48 -23.43
CA HIS A 84 -9.47 24.55 -22.73
C HIS A 84 -8.41 23.64 -23.35
N LEU A 85 -8.80 22.49 -23.94
CA LEU A 85 -7.85 21.65 -24.68
C LEU A 85 -7.44 22.31 -26.01
N ALA A 86 -8.34 23.03 -26.69
CA ALA A 86 -8.01 23.76 -27.90
C ALA A 86 -7.02 24.91 -27.61
N GLU A 87 -7.20 25.61 -26.50
CA GLU A 87 -6.21 26.58 -25.98
C GLU A 87 -4.86 25.90 -25.71
N ALA A 88 -4.84 24.79 -24.97
CA ALA A 88 -3.61 24.04 -24.73
C ALA A 88 -2.93 23.55 -26.02
N VAL A 89 -3.70 23.16 -27.04
CA VAL A 89 -3.17 22.78 -28.35
C VAL A 89 -2.55 23.99 -29.08
N ALA A 90 -3.16 25.17 -28.99
CA ALA A 90 -2.65 26.40 -29.59
C ALA A 90 -1.36 26.87 -28.90
N ASP A 91 -1.30 26.76 -27.58
CA ASP A 91 -0.16 27.17 -26.75
C ASP A 91 1.00 26.15 -26.77
N GLY A 92 0.81 25.00 -27.43
CA GLY A 92 1.80 23.92 -27.45
C GLY A 92 1.88 23.13 -26.14
N ASP A 93 0.90 23.27 -25.26
CA ASP A 93 0.79 22.54 -23.98
C ASP A 93 -0.03 21.23 -24.09
N TYR A 94 -0.35 20.77 -25.30
CA TYR A 94 -0.88 19.42 -25.56
C TYR A 94 0.15 18.60 -26.35
N GLY A 95 1.05 17.93 -25.64
CA GLY A 95 2.24 17.27 -26.21
C GLY A 95 3.47 18.21 -26.27
N PRO A 96 4.61 17.78 -26.84
CA PRO A 96 4.89 16.48 -27.48
C PRO A 96 4.88 15.30 -26.48
N SER A 97 4.93 14.07 -26.98
CA SER A 97 4.81 12.83 -26.18
C SER A 97 5.86 12.68 -25.08
N TYR A 98 7.05 13.25 -25.28
CA TYR A 98 8.13 13.18 -24.30
C TYR A 98 8.89 14.50 -24.27
N LEU A 99 9.29 14.93 -23.08
CA LEU A 99 10.12 16.11 -22.86
C LEU A 99 11.22 15.81 -21.84
N PRO A 100 12.36 16.52 -21.84
CA PRO A 100 13.29 16.47 -20.73
C PRO A 100 12.59 16.86 -19.42
N ASP A 101 12.85 16.13 -18.33
CA ASP A 101 12.21 16.41 -17.04
C ASP A 101 12.99 17.38 -16.14
N GLY A 102 14.13 17.90 -16.62
CA GLY A 102 15.03 18.75 -15.84
C GLY A 102 15.79 18.00 -14.73
N MET A 103 15.59 16.69 -14.60
CA MET A 103 16.15 15.82 -13.57
C MET A 103 16.97 14.68 -14.18
N GLY A 104 17.55 14.92 -15.36
CA GLY A 104 18.36 13.95 -16.13
C GLY A 104 17.57 12.85 -16.84
N GLY A 105 16.24 12.87 -16.75
CA GLY A 105 15.34 11.88 -17.35
C GLY A 105 14.42 12.49 -18.43
N ARG A 106 13.26 11.83 -18.61
CA ARG A 106 12.20 12.28 -19.51
C ARG A 106 10.86 12.26 -18.80
N ALA A 107 10.06 13.30 -19.00
CA ALA A 107 8.67 13.38 -18.63
C ALA A 107 7.81 12.64 -19.67
N ASP A 108 6.90 11.81 -19.19
CA ASP A 108 5.99 11.02 -19.99
C ASP A 108 4.68 11.77 -20.22
N ARG A 109 4.70 12.63 -21.23
CA ARG A 109 3.52 13.39 -21.68
C ARG A 109 2.61 12.59 -22.58
N PHE A 110 3.07 11.45 -23.11
CA PHE A 110 2.21 10.52 -23.84
C PHE A 110 1.04 10.09 -22.98
N THR A 111 1.32 9.65 -21.74
CA THR A 111 0.28 9.30 -20.77
C THR A 111 -0.55 10.53 -20.37
N GLU A 112 0.05 11.72 -20.27
CA GLU A 112 -0.69 12.97 -20.06
C GLU A 112 -1.74 13.24 -21.15
N CYS A 113 -1.36 13.14 -22.42
CA CYS A 113 -2.29 13.31 -23.53
C CYS A 113 -3.42 12.26 -23.52
N VAL A 114 -3.13 11.02 -23.11
CA VAL A 114 -4.15 9.98 -22.95
C VAL A 114 -5.19 10.39 -21.91
N GLU A 115 -4.76 10.88 -20.75
CA GLU A 115 -5.66 11.29 -19.66
C GLU A 115 -6.44 12.57 -20.00
N LEU A 116 -5.79 13.52 -20.67
CA LEU A 116 -6.44 14.74 -21.18
C LEU A 116 -7.56 14.42 -22.17
N GLY A 117 -7.34 13.43 -23.04
CA GLY A 117 -8.32 12.97 -24.01
C GLY A 117 -9.41 12.05 -23.45
N TYR A 118 -9.33 11.63 -22.19
CA TYR A 118 -10.25 10.63 -21.63
C TYR A 118 -11.66 11.18 -21.37
N GLY A 119 -12.66 10.47 -21.90
CA GLY A 119 -14.07 10.84 -21.85
C GLY A 119 -14.43 12.03 -22.75
N VAL A 120 -13.47 12.55 -23.53
CA VAL A 120 -13.69 13.69 -24.43
C VAL A 120 -14.28 13.18 -25.74
N SER A 121 -15.43 13.73 -26.09
CA SER A 121 -16.16 13.51 -27.34
C SER A 121 -17.00 14.73 -27.65
N SER A 122 -17.58 14.81 -28.85
CA SER A 122 -18.44 15.93 -29.21
C SER A 122 -19.58 16.15 -28.19
N PRO A 123 -20.00 17.41 -27.92
CA PRO A 123 -21.01 17.71 -26.90
C PRO A 123 -22.38 17.03 -27.13
N ASP A 124 -22.70 16.73 -28.37
CA ASP A 124 -23.90 16.04 -28.85
C ASP A 124 -23.75 14.51 -28.91
N ASP A 125 -22.73 13.93 -28.27
CA ASP A 125 -22.50 12.49 -28.23
C ASP A 125 -23.78 11.72 -27.81
N PRO A 126 -24.39 10.92 -28.70
CA PRO A 126 -25.67 10.27 -28.44
C PRO A 126 -25.55 9.09 -27.46
N ARG A 127 -24.32 8.70 -27.09
CA ARG A 127 -24.07 7.54 -26.24
C ARG A 127 -24.34 7.88 -24.78
N SER A 128 -25.01 6.95 -24.09
CA SER A 128 -25.36 7.11 -22.69
C SER A 128 -24.13 7.30 -21.79
N LEU A 129 -24.32 7.97 -20.65
CA LEU A 129 -23.28 8.10 -19.62
C LEU A 129 -22.74 6.74 -19.18
N TRP A 130 -23.63 5.76 -19.10
CA TRP A 130 -23.27 4.38 -18.76
C TRP A 130 -22.30 3.79 -19.79
N PHE A 131 -22.62 3.87 -21.09
CA PHE A 131 -21.74 3.39 -22.16
C PHE A 131 -20.38 4.08 -22.14
N ARG A 132 -20.35 5.40 -21.93
CA ARG A 132 -19.10 6.17 -21.85
C ARG A 132 -18.27 5.81 -20.62
N ALA A 133 -18.90 5.63 -19.46
CA ALA A 133 -18.20 5.27 -18.23
C ALA A 133 -17.62 3.85 -18.30
N THR A 134 -18.37 2.87 -18.80
CA THR A 134 -17.92 1.48 -18.85
C THR A 134 -16.94 1.21 -19.99
N GLY A 135 -17.08 1.90 -21.13
CA GLY A 135 -16.21 1.74 -22.29
C GLY A 135 -14.99 2.64 -22.33
N GLY A 136 -15.07 3.84 -21.73
CA GLY A 136 -13.97 4.81 -21.70
C GLY A 136 -13.56 5.31 -23.09
N PRO A 137 -14.39 6.11 -23.79
CA PRO A 137 -13.96 6.76 -25.02
C PRO A 137 -12.80 7.70 -24.72
N ARG A 138 -11.79 7.72 -25.57
CA ARG A 138 -10.67 8.66 -25.46
C ARG A 138 -10.23 9.15 -26.82
N LEU A 139 -9.73 10.37 -26.87
CA LEU A 139 -8.95 10.84 -28.02
C LEU A 139 -7.66 10.03 -28.17
N GLU A 140 -7.07 10.11 -29.36
CA GLU A 140 -5.72 9.61 -29.58
C GLU A 140 -4.68 10.44 -28.85
N SER A 141 -3.47 9.90 -28.73
CA SER A 141 -2.42 10.52 -27.93
C SER A 141 -1.72 11.65 -28.69
N CYS A 142 -1.47 12.75 -27.98
CA CYS A 142 -0.68 13.91 -28.40
C CYS A 142 -1.01 14.40 -29.82
N GLY A 143 -0.13 14.25 -30.81
CA GLY A 143 -0.32 14.85 -32.14
C GLY A 143 -1.66 14.53 -32.80
N GLU A 144 -2.07 13.26 -32.76
CA GLU A 144 -3.36 12.83 -33.32
C GLU A 144 -4.55 13.34 -32.48
N GLY A 145 -4.42 13.31 -31.15
CA GLY A 145 -5.40 13.89 -30.24
C GLY A 145 -5.58 15.40 -30.46
N ALA A 146 -4.50 16.13 -30.69
CA ALA A 146 -4.52 17.56 -30.97
C ALA A 146 -5.28 17.84 -32.28
N ALA A 147 -5.13 17.00 -33.30
CA ALA A 147 -5.91 17.11 -34.53
C ALA A 147 -7.42 16.89 -34.26
N GLN A 148 -7.77 15.91 -33.43
CA GLN A 148 -9.15 15.66 -33.03
C GLN A 148 -9.75 16.82 -32.19
N VAL A 149 -8.97 17.41 -31.28
CA VAL A 149 -9.38 18.60 -30.53
C VAL A 149 -9.67 19.77 -31.46
N ARG A 150 -8.78 20.05 -32.44
CA ARG A 150 -9.01 21.12 -33.44
C ARG A 150 -10.26 20.85 -34.27
N ALA A 151 -10.50 19.60 -34.66
CA ALA A 151 -11.70 19.22 -35.40
C ALA A 151 -12.97 19.52 -34.59
N MET A 152 -13.02 19.10 -33.33
CA MET A 152 -14.16 19.40 -32.44
C MET A 152 -14.35 20.90 -32.19
N ALA A 153 -13.25 21.65 -32.03
CA ALA A 153 -13.30 23.10 -31.87
C ALA A 153 -13.84 23.81 -33.13
N ALA A 154 -13.63 23.22 -34.31
CA ALA A 154 -14.20 23.67 -35.58
C ALA A 154 -15.64 23.16 -35.83
N GLY A 155 -16.27 22.49 -34.86
CA GLY A 155 -17.62 21.96 -34.97
C GLY A 155 -17.73 20.61 -35.69
N VAL A 156 -16.62 19.95 -36.02
CA VAL A 156 -16.62 18.61 -36.60
C VAL A 156 -16.97 17.58 -35.53
N GLN A 157 -17.90 16.67 -35.85
CA GLN A 157 -18.29 15.61 -34.94
C GLN A 157 -17.16 14.56 -34.81
N VAL A 158 -16.73 14.30 -33.57
CA VAL A 158 -15.72 13.32 -33.21
C VAL A 158 -16.27 12.46 -32.07
N LEU A 159 -16.46 11.17 -32.36
CA LEU A 159 -16.95 10.17 -31.42
C LEU A 159 -15.90 9.06 -31.26
N PRO A 160 -14.93 9.23 -30.34
CA PRO A 160 -13.87 8.24 -30.22
C PRO A 160 -14.39 6.88 -29.74
N PRO A 161 -13.75 5.78 -30.16
CA PRO A 161 -14.19 4.45 -29.78
C PRO A 161 -14.05 4.22 -28.27
N ALA A 162 -15.05 3.57 -27.68
CA ALA A 162 -15.09 3.27 -26.25
C ALA A 162 -14.38 1.95 -25.94
N THR A 163 -13.07 1.95 -26.15
CA THR A 163 -12.17 0.77 -26.07
C THR A 163 -11.12 0.87 -24.97
N TYR A 164 -11.13 1.94 -24.17
CA TYR A 164 -10.16 2.17 -23.08
C TYR A 164 -10.61 1.57 -21.73
N TYR A 165 -11.44 0.53 -21.80
CA TYR A 165 -11.99 -0.19 -20.65
C TYR A 165 -10.98 -1.09 -19.93
N ARG A 166 -9.78 -1.29 -20.49
CA ARG A 166 -8.72 -2.07 -19.82
C ARG A 166 -8.29 -1.48 -18.48
N TYR A 167 -8.56 -0.18 -18.25
CA TYR A 167 -8.34 0.54 -17.01
C TYR A 167 -9.64 1.13 -16.47
N TRP A 168 -9.66 1.45 -15.17
CA TRP A 168 -10.75 2.19 -14.53
C TRP A 168 -10.79 3.66 -14.90
N ASN A 169 -9.63 4.27 -15.14
CA ASN A 169 -9.49 5.69 -15.45
C ASN A 169 -10.05 6.62 -14.35
N GLY A 170 -9.87 6.21 -13.09
CA GLY A 170 -10.37 6.92 -11.91
C GLY A 170 -9.74 8.29 -11.69
N TYR A 171 -8.59 8.58 -12.32
CA TYR A 171 -8.04 9.93 -12.41
C TYR A 171 -9.06 10.93 -12.97
N ALA A 172 -9.98 10.49 -13.83
CA ALA A 172 -11.04 11.30 -14.43
C ALA A 172 -11.96 11.96 -13.40
N LEU A 173 -12.09 11.39 -12.20
CA LEU A 173 -12.85 11.98 -11.10
C LEU A 173 -12.28 13.33 -10.68
N VAL A 174 -10.97 13.51 -10.82
CA VAL A 174 -10.27 14.78 -10.56
C VAL A 174 -10.09 15.56 -11.85
N THR A 175 -9.59 14.92 -12.90
CA THR A 175 -9.12 15.64 -14.09
C THR A 175 -10.27 16.26 -14.87
N ARG A 176 -11.42 15.59 -15.06
CA ARG A 176 -12.50 16.16 -15.89
C ARG A 176 -13.12 17.43 -15.30
N PRO A 177 -13.54 17.47 -14.02
CA PRO A 177 -14.03 18.72 -13.42
C PRO A 177 -13.00 19.84 -13.47
N VAL A 178 -11.72 19.53 -13.21
CA VAL A 178 -10.64 20.52 -13.21
C VAL A 178 -10.37 21.02 -14.64
N LEU A 179 -10.33 20.14 -15.64
CA LEU A 179 -10.18 20.54 -17.04
C LEU A 179 -11.32 21.43 -17.50
N ALA A 180 -12.57 21.13 -17.10
CA ALA A 180 -13.73 21.94 -17.46
C ALA A 180 -13.70 23.36 -16.86
N THR A 181 -13.00 23.55 -15.73
CA THR A 181 -13.05 24.81 -14.96
C THR A 181 -11.75 25.61 -15.02
N LEU A 182 -10.61 24.95 -15.00
CA LEU A 182 -9.26 25.53 -14.87
C LEU A 182 -8.29 25.09 -15.98
N GLY A 183 -8.71 24.18 -16.86
CA GLY A 183 -7.88 23.71 -17.99
C GLY A 183 -6.67 22.88 -17.56
N VAL A 184 -5.71 22.73 -18.47
CA VAL A 184 -4.48 21.93 -18.26
C VAL A 184 -3.61 22.49 -17.12
N PRO A 185 -3.38 23.82 -17.00
CA PRO A 185 -2.65 24.38 -15.86
C PRO A 185 -3.32 24.07 -14.52
N GLY A 186 -4.66 24.11 -14.47
CA GLY A 186 -5.41 23.71 -13.28
C GLY A 186 -5.20 22.25 -12.90
N ALA A 187 -5.19 21.33 -13.88
CA ALA A 187 -4.95 19.90 -13.63
C ALA A 187 -3.57 19.67 -13.00
N ARG A 188 -2.56 20.39 -13.48
CA ARG A 188 -1.20 20.40 -12.92
C ARG A 188 -1.16 20.94 -11.50
N MET A 189 -1.78 22.10 -11.25
CA MET A 189 -1.86 22.69 -9.90
C MET A 189 -2.54 21.75 -8.91
N VAL A 190 -3.70 21.19 -9.27
CA VAL A 190 -4.47 20.30 -8.39
C VAL A 190 -3.72 18.99 -8.15
N SER A 191 -3.14 18.37 -9.18
CA SER A 191 -2.34 17.15 -9.01
C SER A 191 -1.11 17.38 -8.12
N GLY A 192 -0.44 18.53 -8.24
CA GLY A 192 0.68 18.91 -7.38
C GLY A 192 0.26 19.12 -5.94
N ALA A 193 -0.87 19.79 -5.71
CA ALA A 193 -1.44 19.98 -4.38
C ALA A 193 -1.83 18.64 -3.73
N LEU A 194 -2.45 17.73 -4.49
CA LEU A 194 -2.79 16.38 -4.03
C LEU A 194 -1.54 15.58 -3.69
N LEU A 195 -0.50 15.62 -4.53
CA LEU A 195 0.77 14.95 -4.26
C LEU A 195 1.43 15.48 -2.99
N ALA A 196 1.50 16.81 -2.83
CA ALA A 196 2.07 17.42 -1.63
C ALA A 196 1.27 17.05 -0.37
N ALA A 197 -0.06 17.16 -0.41
CA ALA A 197 -0.93 16.82 0.71
C ALA A 197 -0.82 15.33 1.08
N ALA A 198 -0.86 14.43 0.10
CA ALA A 198 -0.74 13.00 0.31
C ALA A 198 0.66 12.62 0.84
N GLY A 199 1.72 13.23 0.32
CA GLY A 199 3.10 13.05 0.80
C GLY A 199 3.27 13.49 2.25
N LEU A 200 2.75 14.67 2.60
CA LEU A 200 2.74 15.17 3.98
C LEU A 200 1.93 14.26 4.90
N ALA A 201 0.77 13.79 4.46
CA ALA A 201 -0.07 12.85 5.21
C ALA A 201 0.65 11.52 5.45
N ALA A 202 1.32 10.96 4.44
CA ALA A 202 2.10 9.74 4.55
C ALA A 202 3.25 9.91 5.55
N TRP A 203 4.04 10.98 5.41
CA TRP A 203 5.13 11.27 6.32
C TRP A 203 4.65 11.49 7.76
N ALA A 204 3.59 12.28 7.96
CA ALA A 204 3.02 12.52 9.29
C ALA A 204 2.47 11.23 9.92
N ALA A 205 1.76 10.41 9.15
CA ALA A 205 1.19 9.15 9.61
C ALA A 205 2.29 8.15 10.03
N LEU A 206 3.35 8.04 9.23
CA LEU A 206 4.53 7.22 9.52
C LEU A 206 5.32 7.77 10.72
N ARG A 207 5.64 9.06 10.73
CA ARG A 207 6.42 9.69 11.81
C ARG A 207 5.76 9.47 13.17
N ARG A 208 4.44 9.65 13.26
CA ARG A 208 3.69 9.47 14.51
C ARG A 208 3.69 8.02 15.02
N ARG A 209 3.87 7.02 14.16
CA ARG A 209 3.68 5.60 14.50
C ARG A 209 4.93 4.73 14.44
N ALA A 210 5.89 5.11 13.61
CA ALA A 210 7.15 4.40 13.35
C ALA A 210 8.40 5.25 13.62
N GLY A 211 8.24 6.55 13.90
CA GLY A 211 9.34 7.48 14.15
C GLY A 211 9.83 8.22 12.91
N ALA A 212 10.50 9.35 13.12
CA ALA A 212 10.92 10.25 12.05
C ALA A 212 11.95 9.62 11.10
N ALA A 213 12.92 8.86 11.63
CA ALA A 213 13.96 8.24 10.80
C ALA A 213 13.38 7.24 9.79
N ALA A 214 12.45 6.38 10.22
CA ALA A 214 11.77 5.44 9.33
C ALA A 214 10.87 6.17 8.31
N ALA A 215 10.16 7.22 8.74
CA ALA A 215 9.35 8.04 7.83
C ALA A 215 10.19 8.71 6.74
N CYS A 216 11.34 9.29 7.10
CA CYS A 216 12.26 9.88 6.14
C CYS A 216 12.85 8.82 5.21
N ALA A 217 13.26 7.66 5.72
CA ALA A 217 13.80 6.58 4.91
C ALA A 217 12.80 6.06 3.86
N LEU A 218 11.50 5.99 4.19
CA LEU A 218 10.47 5.52 3.26
C LEU A 218 10.03 6.55 2.21
N VAL A 219 10.25 7.85 2.45
CA VAL A 219 9.74 8.93 1.57
C VAL A 219 10.86 9.63 0.79
N LEU A 220 11.98 9.94 1.44
CA LEU A 220 13.02 10.78 0.85
C LEU A 220 13.66 10.17 -0.41
N PRO A 221 14.02 8.87 -0.47
CA PRO A 221 14.64 8.30 -1.67
C PRO A 221 13.79 8.49 -2.92
N VAL A 222 12.46 8.35 -2.81
CA VAL A 222 11.54 8.62 -3.93
C VAL A 222 11.57 10.11 -4.29
N ALA A 223 11.49 11.00 -3.31
CA ALA A 223 11.46 12.45 -3.56
C ALA A 223 12.75 13.00 -4.19
N VAL A 224 13.91 12.49 -3.79
CA VAL A 224 15.22 13.05 -4.20
C VAL A 224 15.90 12.28 -5.33
N SER A 225 15.50 11.02 -5.57
CA SER A 225 16.13 10.13 -6.56
C SER A 225 15.20 9.72 -7.70
N THR A 226 14.12 10.47 -7.88
CA THR A 226 13.23 10.34 -9.03
C THR A 226 12.84 11.72 -9.54
N ASN A 227 12.19 11.75 -10.70
CA ASN A 227 11.57 12.97 -11.22
C ASN A 227 10.21 13.30 -10.59
N ALA A 228 9.82 12.68 -9.46
CA ALA A 228 8.54 12.88 -8.79
C ALA A 228 8.16 14.36 -8.55
N LEU A 229 9.14 15.19 -8.18
CA LEU A 229 8.93 16.62 -7.92
C LEU A 229 8.69 17.44 -9.20
N ALA A 230 9.16 16.97 -10.35
CA ALA A 230 8.96 17.62 -11.64
C ALA A 230 7.62 17.23 -12.30
N MET A 231 7.06 16.07 -11.93
CA MET A 231 5.84 15.54 -12.57
C MET A 231 4.61 16.45 -12.47
N PRO A 232 4.32 17.14 -11.35
CA PRO A 232 3.15 18.02 -11.30
C PRO A 232 3.14 19.08 -12.41
N ALA A 233 4.30 19.61 -12.78
CA ALA A 233 4.42 20.64 -13.81
C ALA A 233 4.54 20.07 -15.23
N LEU A 234 5.04 18.83 -15.39
CA LEU A 234 5.43 18.27 -16.68
C LEU A 234 4.55 17.11 -17.17
N ALA A 235 3.93 16.37 -16.26
CA ALA A 235 3.05 15.24 -16.55
C ALA A 235 2.17 14.96 -15.31
N PHE A 236 1.03 15.66 -15.20
CA PHE A 236 0.17 15.62 -13.98
C PHE A 236 -0.32 14.20 -13.64
N THR A 237 -0.37 13.31 -14.63
CA THR A 237 -0.79 11.91 -14.52
C THR A 237 0.10 11.13 -13.55
N HIS A 238 1.41 11.29 -13.70
CA HIS A 238 2.40 10.71 -12.80
C HIS A 238 2.29 11.32 -11.39
N ALA A 239 1.94 12.60 -11.27
CA ALA A 239 1.70 13.23 -9.98
C ALA A 239 0.46 12.63 -9.28
N LEU A 240 -0.64 12.37 -10.00
CA LEU A 240 -1.82 11.70 -9.45
C LEU A 240 -1.55 10.25 -9.04
N ALA A 241 -0.77 9.51 -9.83
CA ALA A 241 -0.34 8.16 -9.47
C ALA A 241 0.51 8.18 -8.17
N LEU A 242 1.51 9.05 -8.09
CA LEU A 242 2.35 9.22 -6.90
C LEU A 242 1.55 9.71 -5.68
N ALA A 243 0.55 10.57 -5.87
CA ALA A 243 -0.37 11.01 -4.82
C ALA A 243 -1.19 9.82 -4.29
N SER A 244 -1.66 8.94 -5.18
CA SER A 244 -2.39 7.73 -4.82
C SER A 244 -1.53 6.76 -4.02
N ILE A 245 -0.25 6.61 -4.39
CA ILE A 245 0.74 5.82 -3.64
C ILE A 245 0.94 6.39 -2.24
N ALA A 246 1.20 7.69 -2.13
CA ALA A 246 1.40 8.34 -0.83
C ALA A 246 0.15 8.25 0.05
N ALA A 247 -1.04 8.46 -0.51
CA ALA A 247 -2.31 8.27 0.19
C ALA A 247 -2.49 6.82 0.67
N GLY A 248 -2.12 5.83 -0.15
CA GLY A 248 -2.12 4.42 0.22
C GLY A 248 -1.17 4.09 1.38
N VAL A 249 0.02 4.68 1.39
CA VAL A 249 0.98 4.56 2.51
C VAL A 249 0.41 5.19 3.78
N ALA A 250 -0.18 6.37 3.69
CA ALA A 250 -0.82 7.05 4.82
C ALA A 250 -1.98 6.21 5.39
N LEU A 251 -2.86 5.72 4.52
CA LEU A 251 -3.97 4.84 4.87
C LEU A 251 -3.47 3.58 5.58
N THR A 252 -2.43 2.93 5.03
CA THR A 252 -1.84 1.71 5.61
C THR A 252 -1.25 1.97 6.99
N ALA A 253 -0.51 3.07 7.15
CA ALA A 253 0.05 3.45 8.44
C ALA A 253 -1.05 3.74 9.48
N VAL A 254 -2.10 4.47 9.10
CA VAL A 254 -3.23 4.80 9.98
C VAL A 254 -4.03 3.55 10.37
N ALA A 255 -4.39 2.71 9.39
CA ALA A 255 -5.20 1.52 9.61
C ALA A 255 -4.45 0.48 10.46
N THR A 256 -3.17 0.24 10.20
CA THR A 256 -2.34 -0.69 10.99
C THR A 256 -2.22 -0.26 12.45
N GLY A 257 -2.08 1.05 12.68
CA GLY A 257 -2.00 1.64 14.02
C GLY A 257 -3.35 1.88 14.70
N SER A 258 -4.47 1.52 14.07
CA SER A 258 -5.81 1.75 14.61
C SER A 258 -6.13 0.79 15.76
N GLU A 259 -6.71 1.31 16.85
CA GLU A 259 -7.22 0.50 17.95
C GLU A 259 -8.45 -0.35 17.57
N ARG A 260 -9.15 0.02 16.50
CA ARG A 260 -10.32 -0.74 16.01
C ARG A 260 -9.90 -1.94 15.16
N LEU A 261 -8.97 -1.73 14.22
CA LEU A 261 -8.54 -2.75 13.27
C LEU A 261 -7.27 -3.50 13.71
N ARG A 262 -6.62 -3.12 14.83
CA ARG A 262 -5.46 -3.73 15.50
C ARG A 262 -4.59 -4.68 14.66
N GLY A 263 -3.37 -4.24 14.33
CA GLY A 263 -2.32 -5.10 13.78
C GLY A 263 -2.64 -5.57 12.36
N TRP A 264 -2.65 -6.88 12.13
CA TRP A 264 -2.70 -7.46 10.78
C TRP A 264 -3.99 -7.16 10.01
N ARG A 265 -5.14 -7.01 10.68
CA ARG A 265 -6.39 -6.63 10.00
C ARG A 265 -6.31 -5.19 9.49
N GLY A 266 -5.77 -4.28 10.29
CA GLY A 266 -5.46 -2.91 9.88
C GLY A 266 -4.47 -2.85 8.73
N ALA A 267 -3.43 -3.68 8.76
CA ALA A 267 -2.47 -3.83 7.67
C ALA A 267 -3.16 -4.31 6.37
N ALA A 268 -4.02 -5.33 6.45
CA ALA A 268 -4.77 -5.85 5.32
C ALA A 268 -5.76 -4.83 4.74
N VAL A 269 -6.57 -4.16 5.59
CA VAL A 269 -7.52 -3.13 5.14
C VAL A 269 -6.78 -1.97 4.48
N GLY A 270 -5.71 -1.48 5.11
CA GLY A 270 -4.97 -0.33 4.62
C GLY A 270 -4.27 -0.61 3.28
N ALA A 271 -3.52 -1.72 3.21
CA ALA A 271 -2.81 -2.10 2.00
C ALA A 271 -3.76 -2.56 0.88
N GLY A 272 -4.85 -3.25 1.21
CA GLY A 272 -5.90 -3.60 0.26
C GLY A 272 -6.60 -2.36 -0.31
N GLY A 273 -6.94 -1.40 0.54
CA GLY A 273 -7.47 -0.10 0.11
C GLY A 273 -6.49 0.67 -0.78
N ALA A 274 -5.19 0.63 -0.48
CA ALA A 274 -4.15 1.22 -1.32
C ALA A 274 -4.03 0.53 -2.69
N GLY A 275 -4.13 -0.81 -2.74
CA GLY A 275 -4.16 -1.57 -3.99
C GLY A 275 -5.37 -1.23 -4.86
N ALA A 276 -6.56 -1.17 -4.26
CA ALA A 276 -7.78 -0.76 -4.98
C ALA A 276 -7.71 0.69 -5.47
N LEU A 277 -7.23 1.62 -4.63
CA LEU A 277 -7.06 3.02 -5.00
C LEU A 277 -6.11 3.17 -6.19
N LEU A 278 -4.96 2.51 -6.14
CA LEU A 278 -4.01 2.56 -7.24
C LEU A 278 -4.58 1.92 -8.51
N ALA A 279 -5.21 0.75 -8.42
CA ALA A 279 -5.86 0.11 -9.57
C ALA A 279 -6.93 0.99 -10.22
N TYR A 280 -7.60 1.84 -9.41
CA TYR A 280 -8.59 2.78 -9.89
C TYR A 280 -7.96 3.98 -10.62
N THR A 281 -6.91 4.58 -10.05
CA THR A 281 -6.34 5.85 -10.54
C THR A 281 -5.17 5.71 -11.50
N ASP A 282 -4.43 4.60 -11.46
CA ASP A 282 -3.16 4.43 -12.17
C ASP A 282 -3.30 3.61 -13.46
N LEU A 283 -2.43 3.90 -14.43
CA LEU A 283 -2.37 3.25 -15.75
C LEU A 283 -1.31 2.16 -15.82
N LEU A 284 -0.96 1.53 -14.70
CA LEU A 284 0.14 0.58 -14.53
C LEU A 284 1.52 1.27 -14.56
N THR A 285 1.67 2.45 -13.96
CA THR A 285 2.96 3.18 -14.02
C THR A 285 3.98 2.63 -13.02
N THR A 286 3.62 2.54 -11.73
CA THR A 286 4.53 2.10 -10.66
C THR A 286 3.85 1.27 -9.55
N PRO A 287 3.11 0.19 -9.87
CA PRO A 287 2.37 -0.57 -8.84
C PRO A 287 3.27 -1.27 -7.82
N ALA A 288 4.45 -1.73 -8.25
CA ALA A 288 5.46 -2.32 -7.38
C ALA A 288 5.87 -1.38 -6.23
N MET A 289 5.98 -0.07 -6.50
CA MET A 289 6.28 0.96 -5.51
C MET A 289 5.19 1.04 -4.43
N SER A 290 3.93 1.06 -4.82
CA SER A 290 2.80 1.09 -3.88
C SER A 290 2.78 -0.13 -2.99
N TRP A 291 2.94 -1.31 -3.59
CA TRP A 291 2.90 -2.58 -2.88
C TRP A 291 4.04 -2.67 -1.86
N CYS A 292 5.28 -2.37 -2.27
CA CYS A 292 6.44 -2.47 -1.38
C CYS A 292 6.36 -1.45 -0.23
N LEU A 293 5.98 -0.19 -0.50
CA LEU A 293 5.88 0.86 0.51
C LEU A 293 4.74 0.60 1.51
N CYS A 294 3.58 0.12 1.05
CA CYS A 294 2.46 -0.19 1.95
C CYS A 294 2.79 -1.37 2.88
N ALA A 295 3.38 -2.45 2.35
CA ALA A 295 3.79 -3.58 3.18
C ALA A 295 4.91 -3.20 4.18
N ALA A 296 5.86 -2.36 3.77
CA ALA A 296 6.89 -1.82 4.67
C ALA A 296 6.30 -0.90 5.75
N ALA A 297 5.36 -0.03 5.38
CA ALA A 297 4.65 0.84 6.33
C ALA A 297 3.89 0.03 7.38
N ALA A 298 3.19 -1.03 6.97
CA ALA A 298 2.51 -1.94 7.89
C ALA A 298 3.50 -2.58 8.89
N GLY A 299 4.63 -3.10 8.40
CA GLY A 299 5.68 -3.67 9.25
C GLY A 299 6.28 -2.65 10.23
N ALA A 300 6.60 -1.44 9.74
CA ALA A 300 7.15 -0.36 10.55
C ALA A 300 6.20 0.09 11.68
N VAL A 301 4.91 0.23 11.38
CA VAL A 301 3.88 0.58 12.36
C VAL A 301 3.62 -0.56 13.34
N ALA A 302 3.58 -1.82 12.88
CA ALA A 302 3.47 -2.98 13.75
C ALA A 302 4.65 -3.07 14.75
N ARG A 303 5.86 -2.73 14.30
CA ARG A 303 7.05 -2.66 15.16
C ARG A 303 6.95 -1.56 16.22
N GLY A 304 6.49 -0.37 15.82
CA GLY A 304 6.31 0.78 16.71
C GLY A 304 5.22 0.55 17.76
N THR A 305 4.08 -0.02 17.35
CA THR A 305 2.98 -0.35 18.28
C THR A 305 3.35 -1.46 19.26
N ALA A 306 4.10 -2.49 18.83
CA ALA A 306 4.60 -3.52 19.74
C ALA A 306 5.55 -2.95 20.81
N ARG A 307 6.39 -1.97 20.45
CA ARG A 307 7.30 -1.29 21.38
C ARG A 307 6.56 -0.49 22.46
N ASN A 308 5.51 0.22 22.08
CA ASN A 308 4.76 1.06 23.02
C ASN A 308 3.98 0.22 24.05
N ARG A 309 3.57 -1.01 23.71
CA ARG A 309 2.92 -1.92 24.66
C ARG A 309 3.88 -2.45 25.71
N THR A 310 5.04 -2.95 25.30
CA THR A 310 6.04 -3.49 26.22
C THR A 310 6.63 -2.45 27.18
N GLY A 311 6.58 -1.16 26.85
CA GLY A 311 7.03 -0.08 27.74
C GLY A 311 5.94 0.47 28.66
N GLY A 312 4.67 0.05 28.50
CA GLY A 312 3.55 0.46 29.33
C GLY A 312 3.24 -0.51 30.47
N GLU A 313 3.55 -1.80 30.31
CA GLU A 313 3.34 -2.84 31.34
C GLU A 313 4.36 -2.78 32.51
N ASP A 314 5.47 -2.04 32.38
CA ASP A 314 6.45 -1.80 33.45
C ASP A 314 6.13 -0.56 34.32
N ARG A 315 4.93 0.03 34.17
CA ARG A 315 4.44 1.20 34.94
C ARG A 315 3.21 0.88 35.79
N ASP A 316 3.21 -0.26 36.47
CA ASP A 316 2.29 -0.47 37.60
C ASP A 316 2.87 0.25 38.83
N ASP A 317 2.38 1.46 39.08
CA ASP A 317 2.66 2.30 40.26
C ASP A 317 1.95 1.81 41.55
N ASP A 318 1.50 0.55 41.61
CA ASP A 318 0.78 -0.05 42.75
C ASP A 318 1.58 -1.12 43.51
N ALA A 319 2.91 -1.00 43.53
CA ALA A 319 3.73 -1.81 44.45
C ALA A 319 3.72 -1.18 45.86
N PRO A 320 3.17 -1.84 46.90
CA PRO A 320 3.23 -1.31 48.26
C PRO A 320 4.69 -1.14 48.69
N LEU A 321 4.99 0.04 49.25
CA LEU A 321 6.30 0.43 49.79
C LEU A 321 6.92 -0.73 50.58
N PRO A 322 8.14 -1.20 50.23
CA PRO A 322 8.76 -2.31 50.94
C PRO A 322 9.15 -1.85 52.36
N LEU A 323 8.67 -2.59 53.35
CA LEU A 323 9.12 -2.49 54.74
C LEU A 323 10.64 -2.68 54.79
N ARG A 324 11.33 -1.77 55.48
CA ARG A 324 12.77 -1.84 55.75
C ARG A 324 13.10 -3.15 56.46
N GLY A 325 13.87 -4.03 55.82
CA GLY A 325 14.56 -5.13 56.49
C GLY A 325 14.51 -6.48 55.78
N SER A 326 15.05 -6.57 54.57
CA SER A 326 15.47 -7.87 54.02
C SER A 326 16.58 -7.71 52.98
N SER A 327 17.67 -8.44 53.19
CA SER A 327 18.90 -8.44 52.40
C SER A 327 18.67 -8.79 50.91
N PRO A 328 19.39 -8.19 49.95
CA PRO A 328 19.19 -8.48 48.53
C PRO A 328 19.85 -9.81 48.17
N ALA A 329 19.07 -10.88 48.14
CA ALA A 329 19.47 -12.08 47.41
C ALA A 329 19.46 -11.76 45.91
N ALA A 330 20.65 -11.83 45.30
CA ALA A 330 20.88 -11.65 43.88
C ALA A 330 20.00 -12.63 43.06
N ARG A 331 18.89 -12.12 42.53
CA ARG A 331 18.16 -12.78 41.46
C ARG A 331 18.98 -12.62 40.19
N THR A 332 19.72 -13.65 39.84
CA THR A 332 20.31 -13.83 38.51
C THR A 332 19.18 -14.02 37.51
N SER A 333 18.60 -12.91 37.03
CA SER A 333 17.77 -12.93 35.84
C SER A 333 18.68 -13.26 34.65
N THR A 334 18.62 -14.50 34.18
CA THR A 334 19.12 -14.86 32.85
C THR A 334 18.58 -13.87 31.82
N PRO A 335 19.42 -13.24 30.98
CA PRO A 335 18.96 -12.33 29.96
C PRO A 335 18.18 -13.13 28.91
N THR A 336 16.84 -13.15 29.03
CA THR A 336 15.96 -13.60 27.95
C THR A 336 16.27 -12.76 26.72
N ALA A 337 16.63 -13.43 25.62
CA ALA A 337 17.03 -12.83 24.36
C ALA A 337 16.10 -11.66 23.94
N VAL A 338 16.64 -10.44 24.05
CA VAL A 338 15.95 -9.14 23.86
C VAL A 338 15.54 -8.87 22.38
N GLY A 339 15.48 -9.89 21.52
CA GLY A 339 15.13 -9.75 20.10
C GLY A 339 13.72 -10.25 19.72
N ALA A 340 13.10 -11.11 20.52
CA ALA A 340 11.91 -11.87 20.14
C ALA A 340 10.53 -11.15 20.18
N PRO A 341 10.25 -10.14 21.03
CA PRO A 341 8.86 -9.75 21.32
C PRO A 341 8.15 -9.01 20.17
N ALA A 342 8.87 -8.51 19.16
CA ALA A 342 8.28 -7.77 18.04
C ALA A 342 8.24 -8.51 16.70
N LEU A 343 8.88 -9.69 16.57
CA LEU A 343 9.01 -10.36 15.27
C LEU A 343 7.66 -10.82 14.71
N ARG A 344 6.89 -11.54 15.53
CA ARG A 344 5.59 -12.09 15.12
C ARG A 344 4.60 -11.00 14.66
N PRO A 345 4.32 -9.92 15.42
CA PRO A 345 3.38 -8.90 14.95
C PRO A 345 3.86 -8.20 13.67
N VAL A 346 5.16 -7.99 13.52
CA VAL A 346 5.75 -7.43 12.28
C VAL A 346 5.55 -8.37 11.11
N LEU A 347 5.94 -9.64 11.23
CA LEU A 347 5.81 -10.65 10.18
C LEU A 347 4.37 -10.80 9.72
N VAL A 348 3.42 -10.96 10.66
CA VAL A 348 2.01 -11.14 10.30
C VAL A 348 1.45 -9.88 9.61
N SER A 349 1.88 -8.68 9.99
CA SER A 349 1.40 -7.44 9.37
C SER A 349 1.99 -7.24 7.97
N VAL A 350 3.28 -7.56 7.78
CA VAL A 350 3.94 -7.55 6.47
C VAL A 350 3.27 -8.56 5.53
N LEU A 351 3.03 -9.79 5.99
CA LEU A 351 2.36 -10.82 5.18
C LEU A 351 0.90 -10.44 4.86
N ALA A 352 0.16 -9.92 5.83
CA ALA A 352 -1.23 -9.51 5.62
C ALA A 352 -1.33 -8.35 4.62
N ALA A 353 -0.48 -7.32 4.74
CA ALA A 353 -0.42 -6.24 3.76
C ALA A 353 0.07 -6.73 2.39
N GLY A 354 1.10 -7.58 2.40
CA GLY A 354 1.70 -8.18 1.21
C GLY A 354 0.72 -9.03 0.40
N ALA A 355 -0.22 -9.73 1.05
CA ALA A 355 -1.26 -10.51 0.39
C ALA A 355 -2.50 -9.67 0.03
N ALA A 356 -2.94 -8.75 0.90
CA ALA A 356 -4.15 -7.98 0.68
C ALA A 356 -4.02 -6.99 -0.49
N TRP A 357 -2.85 -6.38 -0.66
CA TRP A 357 -2.60 -5.43 -1.74
C TRP A 357 -2.85 -6.04 -3.14
N PRO A 358 -2.19 -7.15 -3.55
CA PRO A 358 -2.38 -7.71 -4.89
C PRO A 358 -3.78 -8.30 -5.09
N VAL A 359 -4.39 -8.86 -4.03
CA VAL A 359 -5.78 -9.36 -4.10
C VAL A 359 -6.73 -8.20 -4.41
N ALA A 360 -6.63 -7.09 -3.68
CA ALA A 360 -7.50 -5.94 -3.90
C ALA A 360 -7.25 -5.26 -5.25
N TYR A 361 -5.98 -5.14 -5.66
CA TYR A 361 -5.59 -4.64 -6.97
C TYR A 361 -6.20 -5.49 -8.10
N GLY A 362 -6.04 -6.82 -8.02
CA GLY A 362 -6.55 -7.76 -9.01
C GLY A 362 -8.08 -7.81 -9.09
N VAL A 363 -8.78 -7.86 -7.94
CA VAL A 363 -10.26 -7.82 -7.91
C VAL A 363 -10.77 -6.51 -8.52
N THR A 364 -10.11 -5.39 -8.24
CA THR A 364 -10.46 -4.09 -8.83
C THR A 364 -10.27 -4.10 -10.35
N TRP A 365 -9.20 -4.67 -10.89
CA TRP A 365 -9.07 -4.82 -12.35
C TRP A 365 -10.13 -5.73 -12.95
N VAL A 366 -10.36 -6.90 -12.36
CA VAL A 366 -11.33 -7.87 -12.88
C VAL A 366 -12.75 -7.30 -12.86
N SER A 367 -13.13 -6.56 -11.81
CA SER A 367 -14.44 -5.92 -11.74
C SER A 367 -14.64 -4.89 -12.87
N ARG A 368 -13.61 -4.13 -13.24
CA ARG A 368 -13.66 -3.23 -14.40
C ARG A 368 -14.02 -3.98 -15.67
N TRP A 369 -13.36 -5.10 -15.92
CA TRP A 369 -13.55 -5.86 -17.15
C TRP A 369 -14.91 -6.55 -17.21
N LEU A 370 -15.40 -7.06 -16.07
CA LEU A 370 -16.75 -7.61 -15.97
C LEU A 370 -17.82 -6.53 -16.27
N VAL A 371 -17.69 -5.36 -15.64
CA VAL A 371 -18.60 -4.22 -15.87
C VAL A 371 -18.54 -3.75 -17.33
N ALA A 372 -17.33 -3.66 -17.91
CA ALA A 372 -17.17 -3.28 -19.30
C ALA A 372 -17.76 -4.33 -20.25
N ALA A 373 -17.50 -5.62 -20.03
CA ALA A 373 -18.00 -6.70 -20.88
C ALA A 373 -19.55 -6.78 -20.88
N ALA A 374 -20.19 -6.45 -19.77
CA ALA A 374 -21.64 -6.39 -19.67
C ALA A 374 -22.28 -5.32 -20.56
N VAL A 375 -21.51 -4.32 -21.03
CA VAL A 375 -22.01 -3.20 -21.84
C VAL A 375 -21.40 -3.19 -23.24
N GLN A 376 -20.10 -3.41 -23.34
CA GLN A 376 -19.31 -3.37 -24.57
C GLN A 376 -19.24 -4.73 -25.28
N GLY A 377 -19.72 -5.79 -24.63
CA GLY A 377 -19.70 -7.16 -25.14
C GLY A 377 -18.46 -7.97 -24.73
N PRO A 378 -18.48 -9.30 -24.97
CA PRO A 378 -17.46 -10.23 -24.49
C PRO A 378 -16.06 -10.03 -25.10
N GLY A 379 -15.94 -9.30 -26.22
CA GLY A 379 -14.66 -8.95 -26.86
C GLY A 379 -13.69 -8.21 -25.93
N VAL A 380 -14.21 -7.59 -24.86
CA VAL A 380 -13.41 -7.01 -23.76
C VAL A 380 -12.36 -7.99 -23.22
N PHE A 381 -12.73 -9.26 -23.00
CA PHE A 381 -11.80 -10.24 -22.43
C PHE A 381 -10.67 -10.60 -23.39
N THR A 382 -10.96 -10.65 -24.70
CA THR A 382 -9.94 -10.85 -25.74
C THR A 382 -8.96 -9.67 -25.73
N ALA A 383 -9.46 -8.43 -25.79
CA ALA A 383 -8.62 -7.24 -25.80
C ALA A 383 -7.75 -7.10 -24.54
N VAL A 384 -8.31 -7.41 -23.36
CA VAL A 384 -7.57 -7.43 -22.10
C VAL A 384 -6.52 -8.53 -22.09
N ARG A 385 -6.86 -9.75 -22.52
CA ARG A 385 -5.91 -10.87 -22.58
C ARG A 385 -4.73 -10.52 -23.48
N ASP A 386 -4.99 -10.00 -24.67
CA ASP A 386 -3.95 -9.69 -25.65
C ASP A 386 -3.03 -8.59 -25.12
N LYS A 387 -3.58 -7.54 -24.48
CA LYS A 387 -2.77 -6.50 -23.81
C LYS A 387 -2.04 -6.98 -22.57
N SER A 388 -2.59 -7.94 -21.82
CA SER A 388 -1.89 -8.57 -20.70
C SER A 388 -0.72 -9.42 -21.18
N ALA A 389 -0.92 -10.23 -22.22
CA ALA A 389 0.13 -11.05 -22.83
C ALA A 389 1.28 -10.18 -23.38
N GLU A 390 0.95 -9.05 -24.02
CA GLU A 390 1.94 -8.07 -24.46
C GLU A 390 2.80 -7.57 -23.29
N ARG A 391 2.23 -7.30 -22.11
CA ARG A 391 2.96 -6.75 -20.95
C ARG A 391 3.86 -7.73 -20.21
N LEU A 392 3.51 -9.02 -20.25
CA LEU A 392 4.30 -10.10 -19.66
C LEU A 392 5.58 -10.28 -20.47
N ASP A 393 5.49 -10.95 -21.62
CA ASP A 393 6.63 -11.36 -22.45
C ASP A 393 6.40 -11.06 -23.95
N GLY A 394 5.59 -10.04 -24.26
CA GLY A 394 5.23 -9.69 -25.64
C GLY A 394 6.45 -9.63 -26.57
N ALA A 395 6.40 -10.42 -27.65
CA ALA A 395 7.47 -10.54 -28.64
C ALA A 395 7.71 -9.19 -29.35
N SER A 396 8.58 -8.36 -28.79
CA SER A 396 9.13 -7.19 -29.45
C SER A 396 10.64 -7.34 -29.51
N SER A 397 11.25 -6.91 -30.61
CA SER A 397 12.71 -6.94 -30.80
C SER A 397 13.47 -6.06 -29.80
N ALA A 398 12.77 -5.27 -28.99
CA ALA A 398 13.32 -4.34 -28.02
C ALA A 398 13.33 -4.90 -26.57
N VAL A 399 12.90 -6.15 -26.37
CA VAL A 399 12.81 -6.80 -25.05
C VAL A 399 13.79 -7.95 -24.98
N ASP A 400 14.62 -7.95 -23.95
CA ASP A 400 15.48 -9.06 -23.61
C ASP A 400 14.69 -10.08 -22.75
N PRO A 401 14.54 -11.34 -23.21
CA PRO A 401 13.77 -12.35 -22.49
C PRO A 401 14.54 -13.00 -21.32
N SER A 402 15.81 -12.63 -21.09
CA SER A 402 16.62 -13.24 -20.04
C SER A 402 16.16 -12.83 -18.64
N PHE A 403 16.24 -13.78 -17.71
CA PHE A 403 15.92 -13.52 -16.30
C PHE A 403 16.84 -12.43 -15.74
N GLY A 404 16.25 -11.40 -15.13
CA GLY A 404 16.98 -10.26 -14.60
C GLY A 404 17.16 -9.10 -15.60
N ALA A 405 16.92 -9.29 -16.89
CA ALA A 405 16.96 -8.21 -17.88
C ALA A 405 16.01 -7.04 -17.55
N PRO A 406 14.72 -7.25 -17.19
CA PRO A 406 13.85 -6.13 -16.85
C PRO A 406 14.31 -5.39 -15.59
N THR A 407 14.84 -6.11 -14.61
CA THR A 407 15.45 -5.51 -13.42
C THR A 407 16.68 -4.68 -13.80
N ALA A 408 17.59 -5.22 -14.61
CA ALA A 408 18.80 -4.54 -15.06
C ALA A 408 18.48 -3.27 -15.84
N ALA A 409 17.52 -3.31 -16.77
CA ALA A 409 17.08 -2.14 -17.55
C ALA A 409 16.60 -0.99 -16.64
N ASN A 410 15.88 -1.31 -15.57
CA ASN A 410 15.42 -0.31 -14.60
C ASN A 410 16.56 0.23 -13.73
N VAL A 411 17.51 -0.62 -13.32
CA VAL A 411 18.70 -0.22 -12.56
C VAL A 411 19.59 0.70 -13.39
N GLU A 412 19.92 0.29 -14.62
CA GLU A 412 20.69 1.10 -15.56
C GLU A 412 19.99 2.44 -15.81
N ARG A 413 18.66 2.42 -16.04
CA ARG A 413 17.91 3.65 -16.23
C ARG A 413 17.97 4.56 -15.02
N TRP A 414 17.81 4.03 -13.81
CA TRP A 414 17.88 4.83 -12.59
C TRP A 414 19.27 5.46 -12.40
N LEU A 415 20.32 4.64 -12.49
CA LEU A 415 21.72 5.07 -12.29
C LEU A 415 22.22 6.02 -13.39
N GLY A 416 21.72 5.86 -14.61
CA GLY A 416 22.09 6.67 -15.76
C GLY A 416 21.31 7.97 -15.90
N THR A 417 20.19 8.16 -15.18
CA THR A 417 19.36 9.37 -15.33
C THR A 417 19.20 10.21 -14.09
N ALA A 418 19.02 9.64 -12.91
CA ALA A 418 18.82 10.43 -11.70
C ALA A 418 20.20 10.92 -11.18
N PRO A 419 20.50 12.23 -11.16
CA PRO A 419 21.82 12.75 -10.77
C PRO A 419 22.23 12.35 -9.35
N THR A 420 21.25 12.11 -8.49
CA THR A 420 21.43 11.75 -7.08
C THR A 420 21.47 10.23 -6.84
N ALA A 421 21.27 9.39 -7.86
CA ALA A 421 21.14 7.93 -7.68
C ALA A 421 22.33 7.31 -6.96
N TRP A 422 23.55 7.59 -7.44
CA TRP A 422 24.78 7.10 -6.83
C TRP A 422 24.97 7.62 -5.40
N THR A 423 24.67 8.89 -5.15
CA THR A 423 24.74 9.49 -3.80
C THR A 423 23.76 8.81 -2.85
N VAL A 424 22.51 8.59 -3.28
CA VAL A 424 21.49 7.92 -2.48
C VAL A 424 21.90 6.49 -2.17
N LEU A 425 22.46 5.75 -3.14
CA LEU A 425 22.95 4.40 -2.92
C LEU A 425 24.14 4.36 -1.97
N ALA A 426 25.12 5.26 -2.13
CA ALA A 426 26.28 5.32 -1.25
C ALA A 426 25.86 5.63 0.21
N VAL A 427 24.99 6.63 0.41
CA VAL A 427 24.46 6.97 1.73
C VAL A 427 23.64 5.81 2.30
N ALA A 428 22.78 5.19 1.49
CA ALA A 428 21.99 4.04 1.92
C ALA A 428 22.89 2.87 2.34
N ALA A 429 23.94 2.55 1.58
CA ALA A 429 24.88 1.48 1.90
C ALA A 429 25.60 1.72 3.23
N VAL A 430 26.09 2.95 3.48
CA VAL A 430 26.71 3.31 4.76
C VAL A 430 25.71 3.20 5.92
N VAL A 431 24.51 3.76 5.77
CA VAL A 431 23.47 3.71 6.81
C VAL A 431 23.07 2.27 7.12
N VAL A 432 22.86 1.44 6.09
CA VAL A 432 22.55 0.02 6.23
C VAL A 432 23.66 -0.71 6.97
N LEU A 433 24.92 -0.56 6.55
CA LEU A 433 26.06 -1.20 7.19
C LEU A 433 26.16 -0.85 8.68
N VAL A 434 26.13 0.45 9.00
CA VAL A 434 26.18 0.93 10.39
C VAL A 434 25.01 0.37 11.20
N CYS A 435 23.79 0.41 10.65
CA CYS A 435 22.61 -0.08 11.34
C CYS A 435 22.65 -1.60 11.57
N LEU A 436 23.16 -2.38 10.63
CA LEU A 436 23.32 -3.83 10.79
C LEU A 436 24.35 -4.16 11.86
N VAL A 437 25.51 -3.48 11.87
CA VAL A 437 26.51 -3.62 12.95
C VAL A 437 25.87 -3.30 14.30
N VAL A 438 25.19 -2.17 14.41
CA VAL A 438 24.49 -1.77 15.64
C VAL A 438 23.41 -2.77 16.05
N ALA A 439 22.65 -3.33 15.10
CA ALA A 439 21.65 -4.34 15.37
C ALA A 439 22.26 -5.64 15.92
N VAL A 440 23.39 -6.09 15.35
CA VAL A 440 24.15 -7.25 15.85
C VAL A 440 24.64 -6.98 17.26
N LEU A 441 25.29 -5.83 17.49
CA LEU A 441 25.82 -5.45 18.80
C LEU A 441 24.73 -5.35 19.88
N ARG A 442 23.50 -4.97 19.51
CA ARG A 442 22.38 -4.77 20.46
C ARG A 442 21.49 -5.98 20.68
N GLY A 443 21.55 -7.02 19.85
CA GLY A 443 20.60 -8.12 19.94
C GLY A 443 20.80 -9.27 18.95
N GLY A 444 21.97 -9.34 18.32
CA GLY A 444 22.38 -10.45 17.47
C GLY A 444 21.39 -10.82 16.37
N ALA A 445 21.29 -12.13 16.11
CA ALA A 445 20.49 -12.70 15.03
C ALA A 445 19.00 -12.33 15.09
N GLY A 446 18.43 -12.12 16.29
CA GLY A 446 17.02 -11.75 16.44
C GLY A 446 16.69 -10.39 15.81
N ARG A 447 17.56 -9.39 15.97
CA ARG A 447 17.39 -8.08 15.34
C ARG A 447 17.65 -8.12 13.83
N LEU A 448 18.59 -8.95 13.39
CA LEU A 448 18.81 -9.21 11.96
C LEU A 448 17.58 -9.83 11.30
N LEU A 449 16.92 -10.78 11.98
CA LEU A 449 15.68 -11.38 11.47
C LEU A 449 14.54 -10.35 11.36
N VAL A 450 14.42 -9.44 12.33
CA VAL A 450 13.46 -8.32 12.23
C VAL A 450 13.81 -7.41 11.05
N ALA A 451 15.08 -7.09 10.84
CA ALA A 451 15.52 -6.30 9.68
C ALA A 451 15.15 -7.01 8.36
N ALA A 452 15.42 -8.31 8.25
CA ALA A 452 15.11 -9.10 7.07
C ALA A 452 13.60 -9.12 6.77
N VAL A 453 12.76 -9.34 7.78
CA VAL A 453 11.28 -9.33 7.60
C VAL A 453 10.78 -7.94 7.18
N LEU A 454 11.33 -6.86 7.76
CA LEU A 454 10.97 -5.49 7.40
C LEU A 454 11.47 -5.09 6.01
N ALA A 455 12.60 -5.66 5.56
CA ALA A 455 13.19 -5.41 4.25
C ALA A 455 12.57 -6.25 3.13
N ALA A 456 11.98 -7.42 3.46
CA ALA A 456 11.38 -8.34 2.48
C ALA A 456 10.42 -7.69 1.47
N PRO A 457 9.59 -6.68 1.82
CA PRO A 457 8.76 -5.97 0.84
C PRO A 457 9.53 -5.35 -0.33
N ALA A 458 10.81 -5.02 -0.17
CA ALA A 458 11.64 -4.51 -1.26
C ALA A 458 11.78 -5.51 -2.42
N LEU A 459 11.68 -6.82 -2.14
CA LEU A 459 11.77 -7.89 -3.15
C LEU A 459 10.58 -7.90 -4.13
N VAL A 460 9.47 -7.24 -3.77
CA VAL A 460 8.33 -7.07 -4.69
C VAL A 460 8.75 -6.32 -5.96
N VAL A 461 9.72 -5.41 -5.87
CA VAL A 461 10.14 -4.59 -7.01
C VAL A 461 10.78 -5.42 -8.13
N PRO A 462 11.88 -6.16 -7.88
CA PRO A 462 12.42 -7.05 -8.91
C PRO A 462 11.41 -8.13 -9.32
N ALA A 463 10.66 -8.72 -8.38
CA ALA A 463 9.65 -9.73 -8.73
C ALA A 463 8.58 -9.20 -9.70
N TRP A 464 8.12 -7.96 -9.51
CA TRP A 464 7.19 -7.30 -10.42
C TRP A 464 7.81 -7.06 -11.79
N TYR A 465 9.08 -6.64 -11.83
CA TYR A 465 9.78 -6.41 -13.08
C TYR A 465 9.91 -7.69 -13.91
N GLU A 466 10.24 -8.82 -13.27
CA GLU A 466 10.32 -10.10 -13.97
C GLU A 466 8.93 -10.57 -14.45
N VAL A 467 7.88 -10.39 -13.65
CA VAL A 467 6.52 -10.80 -14.05
C VAL A 467 5.99 -9.93 -15.20
N LEU A 468 6.21 -8.62 -15.16
CA LEU A 468 5.83 -7.69 -16.23
C LEU A 468 7.07 -7.29 -17.04
N SER A 469 7.77 -8.26 -17.61
CA SER A 469 9.09 -8.08 -18.24
C SER A 469 9.06 -7.06 -19.38
N ASN A 470 8.22 -7.26 -20.39
CA ASN A 470 8.11 -6.34 -21.52
C ASN A 470 7.74 -4.92 -21.05
N HIS A 471 6.74 -4.81 -20.17
CA HIS A 471 6.31 -3.50 -19.66
C HIS A 471 7.45 -2.79 -18.89
N SER A 472 8.17 -3.51 -18.04
CA SER A 472 9.22 -2.92 -17.21
C SER A 472 10.46 -2.51 -18.01
N GLN A 473 10.73 -3.16 -19.15
CA GLN A 473 11.81 -2.77 -20.06
C GLN A 473 11.42 -1.56 -20.92
N VAL A 474 10.29 -1.64 -21.63
CA VAL A 474 9.83 -0.57 -22.53
C VAL A 474 9.56 0.72 -21.75
N HIS A 475 9.05 0.60 -20.53
CA HIS A 475 8.70 1.73 -19.68
C HIS A 475 9.70 2.04 -18.56
N ALA A 476 10.94 1.54 -18.69
CA ALA A 476 12.03 1.79 -17.72
C ALA A 476 12.15 3.26 -17.32
N PHE A 477 11.81 4.20 -18.23
CA PHE A 477 11.84 5.64 -18.00
C PHE A 477 10.90 6.19 -16.93
N PHE A 478 9.91 5.42 -16.46
CA PHE A 478 9.14 5.74 -15.27
C PHE A 478 9.03 4.58 -14.27
N THR A 479 9.16 3.32 -14.71
CA THR A 479 9.06 2.17 -13.80
C THR A 479 10.22 2.14 -12.82
N TYR A 480 11.40 2.70 -13.20
CA TYR A 480 12.61 2.76 -12.37
C TYR A 480 12.38 3.36 -10.98
N ARG A 481 11.36 4.23 -10.82
CA ARG A 481 11.06 4.90 -9.55
C ARG A 481 10.80 3.93 -8.41
N SER A 482 10.41 2.68 -8.69
CA SER A 482 10.23 1.64 -7.67
C SER A 482 11.55 1.24 -6.99
N LEU A 483 12.71 1.46 -7.62
CA LEU A 483 14.03 1.13 -7.06
C LEU A 483 14.42 2.04 -5.89
N PRO A 484 14.37 3.39 -5.98
CA PRO A 484 14.51 4.26 -4.81
C PRO A 484 13.59 3.90 -3.66
N ALA A 485 12.34 3.53 -3.94
CA ALA A 485 11.40 3.09 -2.91
C ALA A 485 11.88 1.80 -2.21
N ALA A 486 12.33 0.80 -2.96
CA ALA A 486 12.92 -0.42 -2.40
C ALA A 486 14.15 -0.13 -1.53
N VAL A 487 15.03 0.77 -1.97
CA VAL A 487 16.17 1.22 -1.16
C VAL A 487 15.71 1.88 0.13
N GLY A 488 14.70 2.74 0.07
CA GLY A 488 14.09 3.36 1.24
C GLY A 488 13.50 2.34 2.23
N VAL A 489 12.86 1.28 1.73
CA VAL A 489 12.36 0.16 2.54
C VAL A 489 13.51 -0.54 3.28
N VAL A 490 14.61 -0.86 2.59
CA VAL A 490 15.79 -1.51 3.20
C VAL A 490 16.44 -0.62 4.26
N VAL A 491 16.61 0.66 3.99
CA VAL A 491 17.16 1.64 4.95
C VAL A 491 16.26 1.75 6.18
N ALA A 492 14.94 1.88 5.98
CA ALA A 492 13.98 1.96 7.09
C ALA A 492 13.99 0.69 7.95
N ALA A 493 14.05 -0.49 7.33
CA ALA A 493 14.14 -1.77 8.02
C ALA A 493 15.38 -1.86 8.93
N CYS A 494 16.54 -1.46 8.42
CA CYS A 494 17.79 -1.47 9.18
C CYS A 494 17.78 -0.45 10.32
N LEU A 495 17.27 0.77 10.09
CA LEU A 495 17.10 1.80 11.13
C LEU A 495 16.21 1.30 12.28
N LEU A 496 15.09 0.65 11.95
CA LEU A 496 14.15 0.10 12.93
C LEU A 496 14.74 -1.07 13.73
N ALA A 497 15.59 -1.89 13.11
CA ALA A 497 16.30 -2.97 13.79
C ALA A 497 17.43 -2.46 14.71
N ALA A 498 18.11 -1.39 14.28
CA ALA A 498 19.18 -0.75 15.05
C ALA A 498 18.65 0.07 16.24
N ALA A 499 17.38 0.52 16.20
CA ALA A 499 16.80 1.39 17.22
C ALA A 499 16.95 0.82 18.65
N PRO A 500 17.16 1.69 19.68
CA PRO A 500 17.31 1.24 21.06
C PRO A 500 16.14 0.37 21.52
N GLY A 501 16.41 -0.72 22.26
CA GLY A 501 15.36 -1.40 23.02
C GLY A 501 14.86 -0.47 24.12
N GLY A 502 13.59 -0.56 24.51
CA GLY A 502 12.97 0.37 25.46
C GLY A 502 13.44 0.25 26.92
N GLY A 503 14.74 0.22 27.18
CA GLY A 503 15.32 0.32 28.52
C GLY A 503 16.26 1.51 28.59
N GLY A 504 15.96 2.48 29.46
CA GLY A 504 16.88 3.55 29.83
C GLY A 504 16.52 4.97 29.39
N ALA A 505 15.30 5.43 29.66
CA ALA A 505 15.05 6.86 29.84
C ALA A 505 15.22 7.19 31.33
N GLY A 506 16.48 7.30 31.75
CA GLY A 506 16.85 7.52 33.15
C GLY A 506 18.23 8.13 33.32
N ALA A 507 18.71 8.92 32.36
CA ALA A 507 19.79 9.87 32.62
C ALA A 507 19.14 11.22 32.90
N ARG A 508 18.72 11.42 34.17
CA ARG A 508 18.42 12.76 34.68
C ARG A 508 19.73 13.55 34.61
N VAL A 509 19.72 14.60 33.80
CA VAL A 509 20.68 15.70 33.95
C VAL A 509 20.34 16.34 35.30
N ASN A 510 21.13 16.03 36.33
CA ASN A 510 21.16 16.82 37.55
C ASN A 510 21.85 18.15 37.18
N SER A 511 21.05 19.18 36.94
CA SER A 511 21.49 20.57 37.10
C SER A 511 21.36 20.92 38.58
N ALA A 512 22.50 20.99 39.26
CA ALA A 512 22.68 21.84 40.42
C ALA A 512 22.81 23.29 39.97
#